data_AF-A0A8B8DNV7-F1
#
_entry.id   AF-A0A8B8DNV7-F1
#
_cell.length_a   1.000
_cell.length_b   1.000
_cell.length_c   1.000
_cell.angle_alpha   90.00
_cell.angle_beta   90.00
_cell.angle_gamma   90.00
#
_symmetry.space_group_name_H-M   'P 1'
#
loop_
_entity.id
_entity.type
_entity.pdbx_description
1 polymer ?
#
loop_
_entity_poly.entity_id
_entity_poly.type
_entity_poly.pdbx_seq_one_letter_code
_entity_poly.pdbx_strand_id
1 'polypeptide(L)'
;MSSGKVPTGAKPKQPPSQTKGTSQAVVPRGRGVGRGTGRGAGNQAVVPRGMRQIAMTKDAEGNLVPEGYTMRKIQPAKNYDVVSFARAMNDDFAPRLKKLFDPETEAALEAQRTGIYIGWRCPEFKHDCQRVNKMSKCFCGHLLGEHNDYTGKSIRVPCRQGGCKCKAFAWIPSRPEDVGEFWFQRRRDFDPSTWRAKCRCKHTHEEHDPVMRRCKMKGCGCGMFDSNFLCAACDKHWEQHETFFETEDERRQNGLPVGEMYLPFAEMPNLRNIALTGDEYDDTAYLALTQGEGSIPQSNKPVGNDAPVNFGGGSKSGFKPVYD
;
A
#
# COMPACT_ATOMS: atom_id res chain seq x y z
N MET A 1 -45.71 -1.26 52.05
CA MET A 1 -45.51 -0.06 52.90
C MET A 1 -44.06 0.37 52.67
N SER A 2 -43.75 1.12 51.60
CA SER A 2 -43.96 2.58 51.42
C SER A 2 -43.29 3.34 52.58
N SER A 3 -42.34 4.26 52.37
CA SER A 3 -42.29 5.27 51.32
C SER A 3 -40.86 5.80 51.10
N GLY A 4 -40.45 5.85 49.83
CA GLY A 4 -39.44 6.79 49.36
C GLY A 4 -40.05 8.19 49.18
N LYS A 5 -39.25 9.24 49.36
CA LYS A 5 -39.62 10.62 49.02
C LYS A 5 -38.69 11.18 47.95
N VAL A 6 -39.36 11.81 46.99
CA VAL A 6 -38.91 12.50 45.78
C VAL A 6 -38.50 13.94 46.12
N PRO A 7 -37.63 14.58 45.31
CA PRO A 7 -38.01 15.82 44.59
C PRO A 7 -37.61 15.74 43.09
N THR A 8 -38.51 15.83 42.09
CA THR A 8 -39.04 17.03 41.38
C THR A 8 -38.05 18.21 41.32
N GLY A 9 -37.60 18.79 40.20
CA GLY A 9 -37.87 18.64 38.77
C GLY A 9 -37.28 19.85 38.01
N ALA A 10 -36.67 19.61 36.85
CA ALA A 10 -36.50 20.45 35.64
C ALA A 10 -35.83 21.85 35.67
N LYS A 11 -34.72 22.02 34.91
CA LYS A 11 -34.74 22.45 33.48
C LYS A 11 -33.33 22.39 32.83
N PRO A 12 -33.23 22.04 31.53
CA PRO A 12 -31.98 21.92 30.78
C PRO A 12 -31.43 23.27 30.27
N LYS A 13 -30.10 23.44 30.32
CA LYS A 13 -29.40 24.58 29.70
C LYS A 13 -29.17 24.30 28.21
N GLN A 14 -29.69 25.20 27.36
CA GLN A 14 -29.43 25.24 25.92
C GLN A 14 -27.97 25.65 25.62
N PRO A 15 -27.34 25.11 24.57
CA PRO A 15 -26.14 25.69 23.96
C PRO A 15 -26.51 26.83 22.99
N PRO A 16 -25.68 27.88 22.87
CA PRO A 16 -25.97 29.01 21.99
C PRO A 16 -25.73 28.73 20.50
N SER A 17 -26.41 29.54 19.71
CA SER A 17 -26.64 29.54 18.26
C SER A 17 -25.44 29.33 17.34
N GLN A 18 -25.71 28.56 16.29
CA GLN A 18 -24.95 28.45 15.04
C GLN A 18 -24.69 29.83 14.41
N THR A 19 -23.42 30.12 14.14
CA THR A 19 -23.01 31.20 13.22
C THR A 19 -22.34 30.56 12.00
N LYS A 20 -23.00 30.71 10.85
CA LYS A 20 -22.48 30.34 9.51
C LYS A 20 -21.43 31.36 9.10
N GLY A 21 -20.17 30.95 9.04
CA GLY A 21 -19.07 31.72 8.46
C GLY A 21 -18.84 31.32 7.00
N THR A 22 -19.56 31.94 6.07
CA THR A 22 -19.28 31.87 4.63
C THR A 22 -18.29 32.97 4.26
N SER A 23 -17.05 32.61 3.94
CA SER A 23 -16.07 33.52 3.37
C SER A 23 -16.30 33.67 1.86
N GLN A 24 -17.26 34.51 1.47
CA GLN A 24 -17.34 35.02 0.11
C GLN A 24 -16.65 36.38 0.03
N ALA A 25 -15.68 36.46 -0.87
CA ALA A 25 -14.92 37.66 -1.16
C ALA A 25 -15.83 38.77 -1.71
N VAL A 26 -15.61 39.96 -1.17
CA VAL A 26 -16.27 41.22 -1.51
C VAL A 26 -15.90 41.63 -2.94
N VAL A 27 -16.90 41.80 -3.81
CA VAL A 27 -16.75 42.48 -5.10
C VAL A 27 -17.37 43.87 -4.97
N PRO A 28 -16.61 44.97 -5.13
CA PRO A 28 -17.21 46.29 -5.14
C PRO A 28 -17.87 46.58 -6.49
N ARG A 29 -19.13 47.01 -6.42
CA ARG A 29 -19.92 47.54 -7.55
C ARG A 29 -19.32 48.86 -8.04
N GLY A 30 -18.94 48.91 -9.32
CA GLY A 30 -18.70 50.13 -10.09
C GLY A 30 -19.82 50.35 -11.12
N ARG A 31 -20.24 51.61 -11.24
CA ARG A 31 -21.45 52.12 -11.94
C ARG A 31 -21.50 51.78 -13.44
N GLY A 32 -22.73 51.56 -13.94
CA GLY A 32 -23.02 51.38 -15.35
C GLY A 32 -23.10 52.69 -16.13
N VAL A 33 -22.82 52.61 -17.44
CA VAL A 33 -23.31 53.51 -18.51
C VAL A 33 -23.35 52.72 -19.83
N GLY A 34 -24.48 52.79 -20.54
CA GLY A 34 -24.48 52.83 -22.01
C GLY A 34 -24.69 51.54 -22.80
N ARG A 35 -25.93 51.30 -23.24
CA ARG A 35 -26.25 50.47 -24.41
C ARG A 35 -25.71 51.17 -25.66
N GLY A 36 -24.78 50.54 -26.37
CA GLY A 36 -24.28 50.99 -27.66
C GLY A 36 -24.04 49.81 -28.60
N THR A 37 -24.89 49.66 -29.60
CA THR A 37 -24.72 48.74 -30.73
C THR A 37 -23.59 49.24 -31.61
N GLY A 38 -22.47 48.51 -31.68
CA GLY A 38 -21.34 48.86 -32.55
C GLY A 38 -20.57 47.60 -32.94
N ARG A 39 -20.57 47.31 -34.25
CA ARG A 39 -19.77 46.26 -34.89
C ARG A 39 -18.28 46.57 -34.66
N GLY A 40 -17.56 45.68 -33.98
CA GLY A 40 -16.14 45.84 -33.65
C GLY A 40 -15.26 44.88 -34.45
N ALA A 41 -14.42 45.46 -35.30
CA ALA A 41 -13.26 44.84 -35.91
C ALA A 41 -12.29 44.26 -34.86
N GLY A 42 -11.49 43.28 -35.28
CA GLY A 42 -10.70 42.40 -34.43
C GLY A 42 -9.82 43.08 -33.40
N ASN A 43 -9.86 42.54 -32.17
CA ASN A 43 -8.85 42.76 -31.15
C ASN A 43 -8.10 41.45 -30.92
N GLN A 44 -6.79 41.47 -31.24
CA GLN A 44 -5.86 40.44 -30.81
C GLN A 44 -5.86 40.39 -29.27
N ALA A 45 -6.22 39.24 -28.71
CA ALA A 45 -6.01 38.96 -27.31
C ALA A 45 -4.50 38.93 -27.03
N VAL A 46 -4.02 39.81 -26.16
CA VAL A 46 -2.63 39.82 -25.70
C VAL A 46 -2.42 38.60 -24.79
N VAL A 47 -1.71 37.60 -25.29
CA VAL A 47 -1.35 36.37 -24.55
C VAL A 47 -0.10 36.66 -23.69
N PRO A 48 -0.03 36.21 -22.42
CA PRO A 48 1.15 36.42 -21.58
C PRO A 48 2.43 35.83 -22.20
N ARG A 49 3.50 36.62 -22.20
CA ARG A 49 4.84 36.22 -22.68
C ARG A 49 5.39 35.08 -21.81
N GLY A 50 5.40 33.86 -22.34
CA GLY A 50 6.01 32.70 -21.67
C GLY A 50 5.43 31.32 -22.03
N MET A 51 4.25 31.24 -22.66
CA MET A 51 3.76 29.97 -23.20
C MET A 51 4.47 29.66 -24.51
N ARG A 52 5.37 28.67 -24.52
CA ARG A 52 5.77 28.01 -25.77
C ARG A 52 4.50 27.49 -26.43
N GLN A 53 4.21 27.92 -27.66
CA GLN A 53 3.13 27.30 -28.43
C GLN A 53 3.46 25.82 -28.57
N ILE A 54 2.60 24.97 -28.03
CA ILE A 54 2.68 23.52 -28.20
C ILE A 54 2.33 23.28 -29.67
N ALA A 55 3.30 22.84 -30.47
CA ALA A 55 3.06 22.48 -31.86
C ALA A 55 2.02 21.35 -31.90
N MET A 56 1.06 21.43 -32.82
CA MET A 56 -0.02 20.45 -32.97
C MET A 56 0.11 19.76 -34.33
N THR A 57 0.01 18.45 -34.34
CA THR A 57 -0.05 17.60 -35.55
C THR A 57 -1.40 16.89 -35.62
N LYS A 58 -1.73 16.28 -36.76
CA LYS A 58 -2.90 15.39 -36.86
C LYS A 58 -2.47 13.95 -36.68
N ASP A 59 -3.21 13.19 -35.88
CA ASP A 59 -3.03 11.73 -35.79
C ASP A 59 -3.62 11.02 -37.02
N ALA A 60 -3.51 9.67 -37.05
CA ALA A 60 -4.01 8.85 -38.15
C ALA A 60 -5.54 8.92 -38.32
N GLU A 61 -6.26 9.33 -37.28
CA GLU A 61 -7.70 9.52 -37.23
C GLU A 61 -8.12 10.98 -37.52
N GLY A 62 -7.15 11.88 -37.77
CA GLY A 62 -7.38 13.28 -38.11
C GLY A 62 -7.57 14.23 -36.93
N ASN A 63 -7.38 13.76 -35.70
CA ASN A 63 -7.49 14.57 -34.48
C ASN A 63 -6.23 15.43 -34.28
N LEU A 64 -6.40 16.66 -33.82
CA LEU A 64 -5.28 17.53 -33.44
C LEU A 64 -4.66 17.06 -32.12
N VAL A 65 -3.41 16.64 -32.15
CA VAL A 65 -2.61 16.19 -31.01
C VAL A 65 -1.31 16.99 -30.90
N PRO A 66 -0.76 17.22 -29.69
CA PRO A 66 0.55 17.83 -29.56
C PRO A 66 1.65 17.04 -30.29
N GLU A 67 2.60 17.72 -30.91
CA GLU A 67 3.73 17.10 -31.58
C GLU A 67 4.55 16.27 -30.57
N GLY A 68 4.74 14.98 -30.87
CA GLY A 68 5.39 14.01 -29.97
C GLY A 68 4.48 13.40 -28.90
N TYR A 69 3.19 13.74 -28.86
CA TYR A 69 2.22 13.10 -27.97
C TYR A 69 1.69 11.80 -28.58
N THR A 70 1.99 10.67 -27.94
CA THR A 70 1.42 9.36 -28.29
C THR A 70 0.18 9.12 -27.43
N MET A 71 -1.00 9.16 -28.04
CA MET A 71 -2.25 8.75 -27.37
C MET A 71 -2.25 7.23 -27.20
N ARG A 72 -2.30 6.72 -25.97
CA ARG A 72 -2.53 5.29 -25.73
C ARG A 72 -3.99 4.97 -26.03
N LYS A 73 -4.24 4.11 -27.02
CA LYS A 73 -5.58 3.59 -27.31
C LYS A 73 -5.97 2.61 -26.21
N ILE A 74 -6.94 2.98 -25.38
CA ILE A 74 -7.46 2.11 -24.33
C ILE A 74 -8.36 1.06 -24.98
N GLN A 75 -7.95 -0.21 -24.95
CA GLN A 75 -8.80 -1.32 -25.35
C GLN A 75 -9.61 -1.79 -24.13
N PRO A 76 -10.95 -1.89 -24.21
CA PRO A 76 -11.75 -2.44 -23.13
C PRO A 76 -11.31 -3.87 -22.80
N ALA A 77 -11.28 -4.20 -21.50
CA ALA A 77 -11.03 -5.56 -21.06
C ALA A 77 -12.14 -6.51 -21.55
N LYS A 78 -11.75 -7.73 -21.92
CA LYS A 78 -12.72 -8.76 -22.34
C LYS A 78 -13.65 -9.17 -21.20
N ASN A 79 -13.13 -9.17 -19.96
CA ASN A 79 -13.84 -9.50 -18.73
C ASN A 79 -13.78 -8.31 -17.76
N TYR A 80 -14.79 -8.19 -16.89
CA TYR A 80 -14.94 -7.09 -15.92
C TYR A 80 -14.23 -7.34 -14.58
N ASP A 81 -13.30 -8.28 -14.51
CA ASP A 81 -12.48 -8.47 -13.31
C ASP A 81 -11.28 -7.50 -13.28
N VAL A 82 -10.80 -7.22 -12.07
CA VAL A 82 -9.73 -6.24 -11.82
C VAL A 82 -8.44 -6.60 -12.56
N VAL A 83 -8.13 -7.90 -12.69
CA VAL A 83 -6.91 -8.37 -13.35
C VAL A 83 -7.01 -8.18 -14.87
N SER A 84 -8.14 -8.53 -15.48
CA SER A 84 -8.41 -8.26 -16.89
C SER A 84 -8.35 -6.78 -17.22
N PHE A 85 -8.87 -5.93 -16.35
CA PHE A 85 -8.77 -4.48 -16.50
C PHE A 85 -7.32 -3.99 -16.38
N ALA A 86 -6.57 -4.45 -15.38
CA ALA A 86 -5.18 -4.07 -15.19
C ALA A 86 -4.31 -4.50 -16.38
N ARG A 87 -4.54 -5.69 -16.94
CA ARG A 87 -3.89 -6.18 -18.17
C ARG A 87 -4.22 -5.31 -19.37
N ALA A 88 -5.49 -4.99 -19.60
CA ALA A 88 -5.91 -4.17 -20.73
C ALA A 88 -5.35 -2.73 -20.71
N MET A 89 -5.02 -2.23 -19.51
CA MET A 89 -4.46 -0.89 -19.31
C MET A 89 -2.93 -0.84 -19.36
N ASN A 90 -2.24 -1.98 -19.20
CA ASN A 90 -0.78 -2.04 -19.05
C ASN A 90 -0.20 -3.20 -19.85
N ASP A 91 0.38 -2.89 -21.00
CA ASP A 91 1.04 -3.89 -21.87
C ASP A 91 2.21 -4.62 -21.14
N ASP A 92 2.81 -3.98 -20.13
CA ASP A 92 3.88 -4.50 -19.29
C ASP A 92 3.39 -5.07 -17.94
N PHE A 93 2.10 -5.40 -17.83
CA PHE A 93 1.47 -5.85 -16.57
C PHE A 93 2.24 -7.00 -15.89
N ALA A 94 2.49 -8.09 -16.62
CA ALA A 94 3.10 -9.28 -16.03
C ALA A 94 4.56 -9.05 -15.58
N PRO A 95 5.48 -8.52 -16.42
CA PRO A 95 6.83 -8.17 -15.99
C PRO A 95 6.87 -7.19 -14.81
N ARG A 96 5.95 -6.22 -14.79
CA ARG A 96 5.87 -5.23 -13.72
C ARG A 96 5.37 -5.84 -12.40
N LEU A 97 4.35 -6.69 -12.46
CA LEU A 97 3.83 -7.40 -11.29
C LEU A 97 4.89 -8.31 -10.71
N LYS A 98 5.58 -9.09 -11.55
CA LYS A 98 6.71 -9.92 -11.13
C LYS A 98 7.76 -9.10 -10.38
N LYS A 99 8.27 -8.04 -11.01
CA LYS A 99 9.29 -7.16 -10.41
C LYS A 99 8.84 -6.56 -9.07
N LEU A 100 7.56 -6.21 -8.94
CA LEU A 100 7.00 -5.64 -7.72
C LEU A 100 7.03 -6.65 -6.57
N PHE A 101 6.60 -7.88 -6.85
CA PHE A 101 6.44 -8.96 -5.86
C PHE A 101 7.65 -9.87 -5.71
N ASP A 102 8.70 -9.75 -6.54
CA ASP A 102 9.93 -10.54 -6.46
C ASP A 102 10.48 -10.64 -5.02
N PRO A 103 10.57 -9.56 -4.21
CA PRO A 103 11.05 -9.68 -2.83
C PRO A 103 10.17 -10.56 -1.94
N GLU A 104 8.84 -10.51 -2.14
CA GLU A 104 7.90 -11.35 -1.40
C GLU A 104 7.89 -12.79 -1.89
N THR A 105 8.04 -12.99 -3.20
CA THR A 105 8.22 -14.31 -3.81
C THR A 105 9.48 -14.96 -3.25
N GLU A 106 10.61 -14.26 -3.26
CA GLU A 106 11.88 -14.74 -2.69
C GLU A 106 11.75 -15.07 -1.19
N ALA A 107 11.07 -14.20 -0.42
CA ALA A 107 10.78 -14.45 0.99
C ALA A 107 9.98 -15.75 1.20
N ALA A 108 8.94 -15.96 0.38
CA ALA A 108 8.09 -17.14 0.49
C ALA A 108 8.84 -18.43 0.13
N LEU A 109 9.66 -18.40 -0.92
CA LEU A 109 10.49 -19.54 -1.33
C LEU A 109 11.56 -19.86 -0.27
N GLU A 110 12.17 -18.84 0.33
CA GLU A 110 13.11 -19.02 1.43
C GLU A 110 12.44 -19.60 2.68
N ALA A 111 11.22 -19.16 2.99
CA ALA A 111 10.45 -19.71 4.10
C ALA A 111 10.11 -21.18 3.91
N GLN A 112 9.68 -21.59 2.70
CA GLN A 112 9.41 -23.00 2.38
C GLN A 112 10.68 -23.86 2.49
N ARG A 113 11.83 -23.35 2.03
CA ARG A 113 13.11 -24.07 2.09
C ARG A 113 13.66 -24.23 3.51
N THR A 114 13.46 -23.23 4.36
CA THR A 114 14.07 -23.18 5.71
C THR A 114 13.12 -23.57 6.84
N GLY A 115 11.81 -23.57 6.58
CA GLY A 115 10.77 -23.71 7.60
C GLY A 115 10.62 -22.49 8.51
N ILE A 116 11.29 -21.36 8.19
CA ILE A 116 11.24 -20.12 8.96
C ILE A 116 10.55 -19.03 8.15
N TYR A 117 9.44 -18.55 8.67
CA TYR A 117 8.60 -17.55 8.06
C TYR A 117 8.84 -16.20 8.73
N ILE A 118 9.10 -15.17 7.92
CA ILE A 118 9.37 -13.82 8.41
C ILE A 118 8.32 -12.89 7.82
N GLY A 119 7.39 -12.48 8.66
CA GLY A 119 6.23 -11.68 8.29
C GLY A 119 6.20 -10.35 9.02
N TRP A 120 5.65 -9.33 8.38
CA TRP A 120 5.32 -8.07 9.02
C TRP A 120 3.81 -7.86 8.99
N ARG A 121 3.20 -7.74 10.16
CA ARG A 121 1.74 -7.65 10.32
C ARG A 121 1.35 -6.98 11.62
N CYS A 122 0.10 -6.56 11.71
CA CYS A 122 -0.51 -6.22 12.99
C CYS A 122 -0.67 -7.50 13.83
N PRO A 123 -0.35 -7.48 15.14
CA PRO A 123 -0.41 -8.68 15.98
C PRO A 123 -1.77 -9.40 16.01
N GLU A 124 -2.86 -8.65 15.79
CA GLU A 124 -4.22 -9.19 15.73
C GLU A 124 -4.55 -9.93 14.42
N PHE A 125 -3.73 -9.82 13.37
CA PHE A 125 -4.01 -10.40 12.06
C PHE A 125 -3.52 -11.85 11.92
N LYS A 126 -4.26 -12.60 11.09
CA LYS A 126 -3.93 -13.97 10.68
C LYS A 126 -3.40 -14.07 9.25
N HIS A 127 -2.78 -12.98 8.78
CA HIS A 127 -2.10 -12.89 7.50
C HIS A 127 -0.98 -11.86 7.62
N ASP A 128 0.05 -11.99 6.79
CA ASP A 128 1.15 -11.03 6.74
C ASP A 128 0.84 -9.91 5.76
N CYS A 129 1.06 -8.65 6.18
CA CYS A 129 0.94 -7.50 5.28
C CYS A 129 2.12 -7.43 4.31
N GLN A 130 3.29 -7.89 4.76
CA GLN A 130 4.50 -7.98 3.95
C GLN A 130 5.27 -9.25 4.32
N ARG A 131 5.78 -9.96 3.32
CA ARG A 131 6.77 -11.03 3.50
C ARG A 131 8.18 -10.44 3.43
N VAL A 132 9.04 -10.83 4.36
CA VAL A 132 10.34 -10.22 4.58
C VAL A 132 11.45 -11.20 4.19
N ASN A 133 12.40 -10.74 3.38
CA ASN A 133 13.57 -11.53 2.97
C ASN A 133 14.89 -10.93 3.49
N LYS A 134 16.00 -11.63 3.24
CA LYS A 134 17.36 -11.17 3.59
C LYS A 134 17.74 -9.78 3.03
N MET A 135 17.12 -9.34 1.94
CA MET A 135 17.37 -8.04 1.28
C MET A 135 16.47 -6.92 1.81
N SER A 136 15.58 -7.23 2.75
CA SER A 136 14.69 -6.25 3.36
C SER A 136 15.41 -5.41 4.41
N LYS A 137 15.09 -4.11 4.48
CA LYS A 137 15.70 -3.20 5.44
C LYS A 137 15.08 -3.32 6.83
N CYS A 138 15.94 -3.30 7.83
CA CYS A 138 15.61 -3.02 9.22
C CYS A 138 15.49 -1.52 9.43
N PHE A 139 14.75 -1.09 10.45
CA PHE A 139 14.70 0.29 10.92
C PHE A 139 16.08 0.89 11.24
N CYS A 140 17.10 0.08 11.52
CA CYS A 140 18.47 0.57 11.70
C CYS A 140 19.17 0.99 10.38
N GLY A 141 18.55 0.74 9.22
CA GLY A 141 19.06 1.01 7.89
C GLY A 141 19.74 -0.19 7.20
N HIS A 142 20.09 -1.23 7.95
CA HIS A 142 20.79 -2.42 7.47
C HIS A 142 19.84 -3.54 7.02
N LEU A 143 20.33 -4.45 6.17
CA LEU A 143 19.55 -5.57 5.64
C LEU A 143 19.38 -6.68 6.67
N LEU A 144 18.32 -7.48 6.55
CA LEU A 144 18.13 -8.66 7.38
C LEU A 144 19.32 -9.63 7.30
N GLY A 145 19.91 -9.81 6.11
CA GLY A 145 21.12 -10.62 5.93
C GLY A 145 22.35 -10.10 6.71
N GLU A 146 22.35 -8.84 7.13
CA GLU A 146 23.40 -8.23 7.94
C GLU A 146 23.11 -8.31 9.45
N HIS A 147 21.99 -8.92 9.85
CA HIS A 147 21.69 -9.26 11.23
C HIS A 147 22.20 -10.67 11.58
N ASN A 148 22.21 -11.00 12.87
CA ASN A 148 22.56 -12.34 13.35
C ASN A 148 21.66 -13.42 12.76
N ASP A 149 22.09 -14.67 12.87
CA ASP A 149 21.28 -15.80 12.46
C ASP A 149 19.98 -15.88 13.28
N TYR A 150 18.92 -16.34 12.64
CA TYR A 150 17.58 -16.48 13.22
C TYR A 150 17.08 -17.92 13.08
N THR A 151 16.29 -18.35 14.06
CA THR A 151 15.80 -19.75 14.16
C THR A 151 14.28 -19.85 14.16
N GLY A 152 13.57 -18.74 13.96
CA GLY A 152 12.11 -18.66 14.10
C GLY A 152 11.61 -18.60 15.55
N LYS A 153 12.46 -18.87 16.55
CA LYS A 153 12.06 -18.92 17.98
C LYS A 153 12.30 -17.62 18.75
N SER A 154 12.94 -16.64 18.13
CA SER A 154 13.25 -15.36 18.76
C SER A 154 13.20 -14.22 17.77
N ILE A 155 12.55 -13.14 18.17
CA ILE A 155 12.57 -11.84 17.48
C ILE A 155 13.88 -11.08 17.70
N ARG A 156 14.72 -11.51 18.65
CA ARG A 156 15.99 -10.85 18.98
C ARG A 156 17.07 -11.23 17.99
N VAL A 157 17.00 -10.60 16.83
CA VAL A 157 17.98 -10.74 15.76
C VAL A 157 18.79 -9.43 15.70
N PRO A 158 19.84 -9.26 16.51
CA PRO A 158 20.60 -8.00 16.54
C PRO A 158 21.41 -7.79 15.26
N CYS A 159 21.70 -6.54 14.94
CA CYS A 159 22.49 -6.17 13.76
C CYS A 159 23.98 -6.50 13.99
N ARG A 160 24.67 -7.05 12.98
CA ARG A 160 26.11 -7.35 13.04
C ARG A 160 26.99 -6.20 12.56
N GLN A 161 26.41 -5.18 11.93
CA GLN A 161 27.16 -4.07 11.40
C GLN A 161 27.84 -3.27 12.53
N GLY A 162 29.13 -3.00 12.35
CA GLY A 162 29.99 -2.43 13.38
C GLY A 162 29.44 -1.13 13.95
N GLY A 163 29.23 -1.10 15.28
CA GLY A 163 28.71 0.07 15.99
C GLY A 163 27.19 0.26 15.95
N CYS A 164 26.44 -0.61 15.26
CA CYS A 164 24.98 -0.57 15.28
C CYS A 164 24.45 -1.08 16.64
N LYS A 165 23.58 -0.30 17.29
CA LYS A 165 22.98 -0.66 18.60
C LYS A 165 21.68 -1.46 18.49
N CYS A 166 21.28 -1.82 17.26
CA CYS A 166 20.02 -2.50 16.98
C CYS A 166 20.00 -3.91 17.58
N LYS A 167 19.00 -4.20 18.43
CA LYS A 167 18.89 -5.47 19.18
C LYS A 167 17.92 -6.48 18.57
N ALA A 168 17.03 -6.02 17.72
CA ALA A 168 16.00 -6.84 17.09
C ALA A 168 15.74 -6.28 15.69
N PHE A 169 15.57 -7.17 14.73
CA PHE A 169 15.18 -6.78 13.38
C PHE A 169 13.75 -6.25 13.41
N ALA A 170 13.53 -5.10 12.77
CA ALA A 170 12.22 -4.50 12.62
C ALA A 170 12.11 -3.98 11.21
N TRP A 171 11.33 -4.67 10.38
CA TRP A 171 11.15 -4.32 8.99
C TRP A 171 10.69 -2.87 8.84
N ILE A 172 11.29 -2.14 7.91
CA ILE A 172 10.85 -0.81 7.49
C ILE A 172 10.74 -0.81 5.96
N PRO A 173 9.69 -0.21 5.39
CA PRO A 173 9.62 0.02 3.96
C PRO A 173 10.92 0.64 3.43
N SER A 174 11.37 0.15 2.28
CA SER A 174 12.58 0.64 1.62
C SER A 174 12.31 1.14 0.20
N ARG A 175 11.12 0.86 -0.33
CA ARG A 175 10.62 1.31 -1.63
C ARG A 175 9.29 2.04 -1.44
N PRO A 176 8.97 3.04 -2.28
CA PRO A 176 7.64 3.66 -2.30
C PRO A 176 6.51 2.64 -2.49
N GLU A 177 6.75 1.58 -3.26
CA GLU A 177 5.72 0.56 -3.55
C GLU A 177 5.33 -0.26 -2.32
N ASP A 178 6.25 -0.45 -1.38
CA ASP A 178 5.98 -1.17 -0.11
C ASP A 178 4.88 -0.48 0.72
N VAL A 179 4.60 0.80 0.44
CA VAL A 179 3.61 1.64 1.13
C VAL A 179 2.58 2.24 0.18
N GLY A 180 2.44 1.66 -1.03
CA GLY A 180 1.44 2.09 -2.00
C GLY A 180 1.69 3.45 -2.64
N GLU A 181 2.86 4.07 -2.40
CA GLU A 181 3.22 5.38 -2.95
C GLU A 181 3.89 5.26 -4.34
N PHE A 182 3.36 4.37 -5.19
CA PHE A 182 3.93 4.03 -6.51
C PHE A 182 4.06 5.23 -7.47
N TRP A 183 3.33 6.33 -7.23
CA TRP A 183 3.40 7.54 -8.05
C TRP A 183 4.75 8.28 -7.92
N PHE A 184 5.55 8.02 -6.87
CA PHE A 184 6.88 8.64 -6.76
C PHE A 184 7.79 8.28 -7.93
N GLN A 185 7.70 7.04 -8.44
CA GLN A 185 8.50 6.57 -9.57
C GLN A 185 8.22 7.29 -10.89
N ARG A 186 7.08 7.97 -10.99
CA ARG A 186 6.70 8.73 -12.19
C ARG A 186 7.34 10.12 -12.23
N ARG A 187 7.99 10.56 -11.15
CA ARG A 187 8.68 11.86 -11.12
C ARG A 187 10.01 11.74 -11.87
N ARG A 188 10.27 12.72 -12.73
CA ARG A 188 11.43 12.73 -13.65
C ARG A 188 12.77 12.54 -12.94
N ASP A 189 12.93 13.14 -11.77
CA ASP A 189 14.18 13.16 -11.01
C ASP A 189 14.10 12.29 -9.74
N PHE A 190 13.24 11.27 -9.74
CA PHE A 190 13.15 10.33 -8.61
C PHE A 190 14.28 9.32 -8.65
N ASP A 191 15.10 9.31 -7.60
CA ASP A 191 16.10 8.27 -7.35
C ASP A 191 15.60 7.29 -6.27
N PRO A 192 15.23 6.04 -6.63
CA PRO A 192 14.79 5.03 -5.69
C PRO A 192 15.80 4.76 -4.56
N SER A 193 17.10 4.91 -4.82
CA SER A 193 18.16 4.63 -3.84
C SER A 193 18.17 5.62 -2.67
N THR A 194 17.57 6.80 -2.87
CA THR A 194 17.50 7.87 -1.86
C THR A 194 16.23 7.83 -1.03
N TRP A 195 15.23 7.03 -1.43
CA TRP A 195 13.96 6.97 -0.71
C TRP A 195 14.15 6.36 0.67
N ARG A 196 13.50 6.95 1.67
CA ARG A 196 13.49 6.50 3.06
C ARG A 196 12.12 6.73 3.66
N ALA A 197 11.63 5.74 4.41
CA ALA A 197 10.43 5.88 5.22
C ALA A 197 10.56 7.08 6.18
N LYS A 198 9.54 7.94 6.20
CA LYS A 198 9.51 9.18 6.98
C LYS A 198 8.56 9.08 8.17
N CYS A 199 8.97 9.72 9.26
CA CYS A 199 8.13 10.00 10.42
C CYS A 199 7.27 11.25 10.17
N ARG A 200 6.19 11.45 10.93
CA ARG A 200 5.40 12.69 10.93
C ARG A 200 6.23 13.92 11.30
N CYS A 201 7.31 13.74 12.06
CA CYS A 201 8.31 14.78 12.34
C CYS A 201 9.16 15.18 11.12
N LYS A 202 8.91 14.57 9.95
CA LYS A 202 9.55 14.77 8.64
C LYS A 202 10.96 14.24 8.48
N HIS A 203 11.57 13.76 9.56
CA HIS A 203 12.82 13.01 9.53
C HIS A 203 12.59 11.55 9.13
N THR A 204 13.62 10.95 8.54
CA THR A 204 13.68 9.56 8.10
C THR A 204 13.83 8.60 9.27
N HIS A 205 13.51 7.32 9.07
CA HIS A 205 13.74 6.28 10.08
C HIS A 205 15.21 6.16 10.52
N GLU A 206 16.17 6.38 9.62
CA GLU A 206 17.62 6.33 9.93
C GLU A 206 18.07 7.46 10.89
N GLU A 207 17.34 8.58 10.87
CA GLU A 207 17.52 9.72 11.80
C GLU A 207 16.89 9.46 13.19
N HIS A 208 16.23 8.31 13.39
CA HIS A 208 15.73 7.88 14.69
C HIS A 208 16.69 6.86 15.33
N ASP A 209 16.64 6.73 16.65
CA ASP A 209 17.38 5.70 17.37
C ASP A 209 16.76 4.32 17.08
N PRO A 210 17.55 3.29 16.70
CA PRO A 210 16.99 2.00 16.30
C PRO A 210 16.34 1.20 17.44
N VAL A 211 16.64 1.55 18.69
CA VAL A 211 16.09 0.90 19.88
C VAL A 211 14.97 1.73 20.47
N MET A 212 15.25 2.99 20.79
CA MET A 212 14.31 3.89 21.48
C MET A 212 13.31 4.54 20.54
N ARG A 213 13.55 4.50 19.22
CA ARG A 213 12.71 5.12 18.18
C ARG A 213 12.50 6.63 18.33
N ARG A 214 13.23 7.29 19.21
CA ARG A 214 13.28 8.75 19.33
C ARG A 214 14.05 9.36 18.17
N CYS A 215 13.62 10.52 17.69
CA CYS A 215 14.38 11.27 16.70
C CYS A 215 15.68 11.80 17.33
N LYS A 216 16.79 11.69 16.59
CA LYS A 216 18.13 12.16 17.03
C LYS A 216 18.45 13.56 16.51
N MET A 217 17.60 14.12 15.64
CA MET A 217 17.85 15.41 15.00
C MET A 217 17.76 16.55 16.01
N LYS A 218 18.75 17.45 15.96
CA LYS A 218 18.87 18.56 16.91
C LYS A 218 17.62 19.44 16.85
N GLY A 219 17.01 19.68 18.02
CA GLY A 219 15.79 20.49 18.14
C GLY A 219 14.48 19.74 17.85
N CYS A 220 14.52 18.46 17.49
CA CYS A 220 13.32 17.66 17.30
C CYS A 220 12.87 17.01 18.62
N GLY A 221 11.64 17.29 19.07
CA GLY A 221 11.04 16.71 20.28
C GLY A 221 10.34 15.35 20.07
N CYS A 222 10.50 14.73 18.89
CA CYS A 222 9.84 13.48 18.52
C CYS A 222 10.38 12.30 19.36
N GLY A 223 9.57 11.82 20.29
CA GLY A 223 9.94 10.76 21.24
C GLY A 223 9.80 9.33 20.71
N MET A 224 9.02 9.14 19.65
CA MET A 224 8.78 7.84 19.01
C MET A 224 8.61 8.01 17.50
N PHE A 225 8.86 6.96 16.74
CA PHE A 225 8.60 6.96 15.30
C PHE A 225 7.11 6.79 15.04
N ASP A 226 6.50 7.78 14.40
CA ASP A 226 5.11 7.82 13.98
C ASP A 226 5.10 7.94 12.45
N SER A 227 4.66 6.89 11.76
CA SER A 227 4.76 6.81 10.31
C SER A 227 3.94 7.89 9.57
N ASN A 228 4.56 8.57 8.61
CA ASN A 228 3.87 9.51 7.70
C ASN A 228 3.29 8.79 6.46
N PHE A 229 3.12 7.47 6.54
CA PHE A 229 2.59 6.61 5.49
C PHE A 229 1.69 5.56 6.14
N LEU A 230 0.85 4.91 5.35
CA LEU A 230 0.03 3.79 5.79
C LEU A 230 0.51 2.50 5.10
N CYS A 231 0.26 1.37 5.75
CA CYS A 231 0.48 0.06 5.15
C CYS A 231 -0.42 -0.12 3.93
N ALA A 232 0.15 -0.49 2.78
CA ALA A 232 -0.59 -0.68 1.54
C ALA A 232 -1.61 -1.85 1.61
N ALA A 233 -1.41 -2.80 2.53
CA ALA A 233 -2.26 -3.98 2.66
C ALA A 233 -3.43 -3.78 3.63
N CYS A 234 -3.30 -2.91 4.64
CA CYS A 234 -4.30 -2.83 5.72
C CYS A 234 -4.61 -1.41 6.24
N ASP A 235 -4.03 -0.38 5.64
CA ASP A 235 -4.24 1.04 5.96
C ASP A 235 -3.92 1.45 7.42
N LYS A 236 -3.21 0.59 8.16
CA LYS A 236 -2.71 0.89 9.51
C LYS A 236 -1.33 1.54 9.46
N HIS A 237 -0.99 2.25 10.52
CA HIS A 237 0.32 2.87 10.68
C HIS A 237 1.42 1.83 10.95
N TRP A 238 2.66 2.14 10.57
CA TRP A 238 3.81 1.24 10.70
C TRP A 238 4.00 0.76 12.15
N GLU A 239 3.87 1.65 13.12
CA GLU A 239 4.07 1.37 14.54
C GLU A 239 2.97 0.49 15.16
N GLN A 240 1.91 0.15 14.40
CA GLN A 240 0.89 -0.83 14.78
C GLN A 240 1.26 -2.25 14.33
N HIS A 241 2.37 -2.41 13.63
CA HIS A 241 2.83 -3.69 13.12
C HIS A 241 4.10 -4.16 13.85
N GLU A 242 4.30 -5.47 13.85
CA GLU A 242 5.49 -6.12 14.36
C GLU A 242 6.10 -7.02 13.27
N THR A 243 7.41 -7.24 13.37
CA THR A 243 8.08 -8.26 12.54
C THR A 243 8.14 -9.56 13.33
N PHE A 244 7.51 -10.58 12.78
CA PHE A 244 7.46 -11.92 13.36
C PHE A 244 8.50 -12.80 12.69
N PHE A 245 9.19 -13.58 13.51
CA PHE A 245 10.00 -14.72 13.09
C PHE A 245 9.29 -15.92 13.67
N GLU A 246 8.82 -16.82 12.82
CA GLU A 246 7.99 -17.95 13.24
C GLU A 246 8.46 -19.20 12.51
N THR A 247 8.44 -20.32 13.23
CA THR A 247 8.57 -21.65 12.62
C THR A 247 7.27 -22.05 11.92
N GLU A 248 7.35 -23.00 10.99
CA GLU A 248 6.17 -23.55 10.33
C GLU A 248 5.13 -24.10 11.33
N ASP A 249 5.58 -24.81 12.36
CA ASP A 249 4.70 -25.40 13.38
C ASP A 249 3.96 -24.33 14.17
N GLU A 250 4.64 -23.26 14.57
CA GLU A 250 4.01 -22.12 15.26
C GLU A 250 2.95 -21.48 14.38
N ARG A 251 3.21 -21.33 13.07
CA ARG A 251 2.22 -20.79 12.14
C ARG A 251 1.02 -21.69 11.97
N ARG A 252 1.23 -23.00 11.83
CA ARG A 252 0.14 -23.99 11.76
C ARG A 252 -0.74 -23.94 13.01
N GLN A 253 -0.12 -23.93 14.20
CA GLN A 253 -0.84 -23.84 15.48
C GLN A 253 -1.63 -22.54 15.61
N ASN A 254 -1.10 -21.45 15.07
CA ASN A 254 -1.74 -20.14 15.10
C ASN A 254 -2.73 -19.87 13.95
N GLY A 255 -2.94 -20.85 13.06
CA GLY A 255 -3.83 -20.72 11.90
C GLY A 255 -3.32 -19.71 10.85
N LEU A 256 -2.01 -19.57 10.71
CA LEU A 256 -1.36 -18.68 9.75
C LEU A 256 -0.98 -19.44 8.46
N PRO A 257 -0.93 -18.75 7.31
CA PRO A 257 -0.54 -19.37 6.04
C PRO A 257 0.89 -19.92 6.07
N VAL A 258 1.07 -21.12 5.51
CA VAL A 258 2.35 -21.84 5.37
C VAL A 258 2.42 -22.47 3.98
N GLY A 259 3.61 -22.87 3.54
CA GLY A 259 3.78 -23.58 2.28
C GLY A 259 3.25 -22.79 1.09
N GLU A 260 2.43 -23.43 0.26
CA GLU A 260 1.78 -22.82 -0.90
C GLU A 260 0.88 -21.63 -0.56
N MET A 261 0.21 -21.66 0.59
CA MET A 261 -0.66 -20.56 1.04
C MET A 261 0.15 -19.33 1.48
N TYR A 262 1.47 -19.48 1.66
CA TYR A 262 2.37 -18.37 1.93
C TYR A 262 2.90 -17.71 0.65
N LEU A 263 2.62 -18.23 -0.55
CA LEU A 263 3.02 -17.57 -1.80
C LEU A 263 2.24 -16.27 -2.04
N PRO A 264 2.82 -15.26 -2.71
CA PRO A 264 2.06 -14.12 -3.20
C PRO A 264 0.90 -14.58 -4.09
N PHE A 265 -0.29 -14.03 -3.84
CA PHE A 265 -1.50 -14.35 -4.59
C PHE A 265 -1.87 -15.84 -4.63
N ALA A 266 -1.62 -16.58 -3.54
CA ALA A 266 -1.91 -18.02 -3.47
C ALA A 266 -3.31 -18.37 -4.01
N GLU A 267 -4.30 -17.51 -3.73
CA GLU A 267 -5.71 -17.64 -4.11
C GLU A 267 -6.03 -17.31 -5.57
N MET A 268 -5.10 -16.68 -6.30
CA MET A 268 -5.28 -16.25 -7.70
C MET A 268 -4.18 -16.86 -8.58
N PRO A 269 -4.40 -18.07 -9.14
CA PRO A 269 -3.37 -18.84 -9.86
C PRO A 269 -2.61 -18.04 -10.91
N ASN A 270 -3.31 -17.24 -11.73
CA ASN A 270 -2.67 -16.46 -12.78
C ASN A 270 -1.70 -15.41 -12.22
N LEU A 271 -2.08 -14.70 -11.15
CA LEU A 271 -1.19 -13.71 -10.53
C LEU A 271 -0.04 -14.37 -9.77
N ARG A 272 -0.30 -15.50 -9.11
CA ARG A 272 0.72 -16.32 -8.47
C ARG A 272 1.76 -16.79 -9.49
N ASN A 273 1.31 -17.28 -10.63
CA ASN A 273 2.18 -17.74 -11.71
C ASN A 273 3.03 -16.56 -12.24
N ILE A 274 2.43 -15.40 -12.52
CA ILE A 274 3.21 -14.20 -12.88
C ILE A 274 4.25 -13.86 -11.80
N ALA A 275 3.89 -13.89 -10.51
CA ALA A 275 4.81 -13.59 -9.43
C ALA A 275 6.00 -14.59 -9.37
N LEU A 276 5.77 -15.85 -9.72
CA LEU A 276 6.78 -16.90 -9.75
C LEU A 276 7.64 -16.85 -11.02
N THR A 277 7.02 -16.91 -12.21
CA THR A 277 7.67 -17.14 -13.50
C THR A 277 7.73 -15.89 -14.38
N GLY A 278 6.79 -14.96 -14.18
CA GLY A 278 6.59 -13.79 -15.05
C GLY A 278 5.59 -14.05 -16.17
N ASP A 279 5.02 -15.26 -16.23
CA ASP A 279 4.00 -15.67 -17.19
C ASP A 279 2.77 -16.17 -16.42
N GLU A 280 1.57 -15.74 -16.83
CA GLU A 280 0.32 -16.08 -16.16
C GLU A 280 -0.11 -17.54 -16.36
N TYR A 281 0.33 -18.16 -17.46
CA TYR A 281 -0.03 -19.52 -17.83
C TYR A 281 1.06 -20.55 -17.50
N ASP A 282 2.25 -20.09 -17.12
CA ASP A 282 3.34 -20.97 -16.69
C ASP A 282 3.22 -21.30 -15.19
N ASP A 283 2.63 -22.45 -14.89
CA ASP A 283 2.51 -22.99 -13.54
C ASP A 283 3.67 -23.91 -13.14
N THR A 284 4.70 -24.08 -13.98
CA THR A 284 5.78 -25.05 -13.77
C THR A 284 6.49 -24.85 -12.44
N ALA A 285 6.79 -23.60 -12.08
CA ALA A 285 7.40 -23.27 -10.79
C ALA A 285 6.49 -23.62 -9.60
N TYR A 286 5.18 -23.41 -9.72
CA TYR A 286 4.22 -23.78 -8.67
C TYR A 286 4.10 -25.30 -8.52
N LEU A 287 4.02 -26.05 -9.63
CA LEU A 287 3.97 -27.50 -9.61
C LEU A 287 5.24 -28.10 -9.00
N ALA A 288 6.42 -27.56 -9.33
CA ALA A 288 7.69 -27.98 -8.73
C ALA A 288 7.72 -27.82 -7.20
N LEU A 289 7.13 -26.74 -6.67
CA LEU A 289 7.05 -26.48 -5.23
C LEU A 289 6.05 -27.38 -4.51
N THR A 290 4.99 -27.82 -5.19
CA THR A 290 3.88 -28.57 -4.58
C THR A 290 3.93 -30.08 -4.80
N GLN A 291 4.68 -30.55 -5.79
CA GLN A 291 4.74 -31.97 -6.20
C GLN A 291 6.12 -32.62 -5.99
N GLY A 292 7.11 -31.89 -5.46
CA GLY A 292 8.44 -32.42 -5.15
C GLY A 292 8.51 -33.30 -3.90
N GLU A 293 9.58 -34.09 -3.73
CA GLU A 293 9.85 -34.87 -2.51
C GLU A 293 9.91 -33.95 -1.27
N GLY A 294 9.06 -34.24 -0.26
CA GLY A 294 8.88 -33.38 0.93
C GLY A 294 7.64 -32.49 0.90
N SER A 295 6.71 -32.70 -0.04
CA SER A 295 5.49 -31.92 -0.19
C SER A 295 4.64 -31.83 1.09
N ILE A 296 4.31 -30.60 1.50
CA ILE A 296 3.31 -30.27 2.53
C ILE A 296 1.95 -30.86 2.11
N PRO A 297 1.15 -31.45 3.03
CA PRO A 297 -0.15 -32.02 2.70
C PRO A 297 -1.05 -31.00 1.98
N GLN A 298 -1.62 -31.41 0.85
CA GLN A 298 -2.59 -30.62 0.08
C GLN A 298 -3.89 -30.50 0.86
N SER A 299 -4.06 -29.44 1.64
CA SER A 299 -5.37 -29.03 2.15
C SER A 299 -5.78 -27.71 1.53
N ASN A 300 -6.89 -27.75 0.79
CA ASN A 300 -7.53 -26.64 0.07
C ASN A 300 -6.72 -26.05 -1.08
N LYS A 301 -6.81 -26.68 -2.26
CA LYS A 301 -6.50 -26.01 -3.52
C LYS A 301 -7.38 -24.75 -3.66
N PRO A 302 -6.79 -23.56 -3.92
CA PRO A 302 -7.58 -22.43 -4.36
C PRO A 302 -8.17 -22.77 -5.74
N VAL A 303 -9.50 -22.81 -5.79
CA VAL A 303 -10.27 -22.98 -7.01
C VAL A 303 -10.10 -21.67 -7.79
N GLY A 304 -9.76 -21.75 -9.08
CA GLY A 304 -9.27 -20.62 -9.88
C GLY A 304 -10.15 -19.35 -9.89
N ASN A 305 -9.72 -18.32 -10.62
CA ASN A 305 -10.23 -16.95 -10.56
C ASN A 305 -11.77 -16.76 -10.66
N ASP A 306 -12.52 -17.75 -11.17
CA ASP A 306 -13.97 -17.72 -11.32
C ASP A 306 -14.75 -18.40 -10.18
N ALA A 307 -14.05 -19.01 -9.22
CA ALA A 307 -14.69 -19.69 -8.11
C ALA A 307 -14.94 -18.72 -6.94
N PRO A 308 -16.18 -18.64 -6.42
CA PRO A 308 -16.46 -17.80 -5.27
C PRO A 308 -15.66 -18.29 -4.06
N VAL A 309 -14.85 -17.40 -3.49
CA VAL A 309 -14.15 -17.62 -2.23
C VAL A 309 -15.17 -17.88 -1.12
N ASN A 310 -15.17 -19.12 -0.62
CA ASN A 310 -15.98 -19.47 0.54
C ASN A 310 -15.26 -18.98 1.80
N PHE A 311 -15.48 -17.72 2.17
CA PHE A 311 -15.15 -17.24 3.51
C PHE A 311 -16.02 -18.04 4.47
N GLY A 312 -15.45 -19.07 5.09
CA GLY A 312 -16.14 -19.98 6.00
C GLY A 312 -16.96 -19.24 7.04
N GLY A 313 -18.22 -18.98 6.69
CA GLY A 313 -19.21 -18.28 7.48
C GLY A 313 -20.34 -19.27 7.67
N GLY A 314 -20.39 -19.83 8.88
CA GLY A 314 -21.54 -20.62 9.31
C GLY A 314 -22.83 -19.87 9.00
N SER A 315 -23.72 -20.55 8.29
CA SER A 315 -25.18 -20.43 8.34
C SER A 315 -25.75 -19.32 9.24
N LYS A 316 -26.42 -18.36 8.58
CA LYS A 316 -27.45 -17.42 9.08
C LYS A 316 -26.99 -16.08 9.68
N SER A 317 -27.20 -15.01 8.90
CA SER A 317 -28.34 -14.11 9.14
C SER A 317 -28.53 -13.18 7.93
N GLY A 318 -29.76 -13.13 7.41
CA GLY A 318 -30.09 -12.28 6.26
C GLY A 318 -30.05 -10.82 6.65
N PHE A 319 -29.19 -10.06 5.97
CA PHE A 319 -29.20 -8.60 6.04
C PHE A 319 -30.53 -8.07 5.50
N LYS A 320 -31.31 -7.40 6.35
CA LYS A 320 -32.49 -6.62 5.96
C LYS A 320 -32.16 -5.14 6.16
N PRO A 321 -31.93 -4.35 5.10
CA PRO A 321 -31.75 -2.92 5.25
C PRO A 321 -33.05 -2.28 5.74
N VAL A 322 -32.99 -1.60 6.87
CA VAL A 322 -34.01 -0.67 7.34
C VAL A 322 -33.62 0.69 6.77
N TYR A 323 -34.50 1.28 5.97
CA TYR A 323 -34.38 2.68 5.58
C TYR A 323 -35.09 3.52 6.66
N ASP A 324 -34.34 4.42 7.29
CA ASP A 324 -34.89 5.60 7.97
C ASP A 324 -35.13 6.72 6.94
#